data_AF-D0AAE7-F1
#
_entry.id   AF-D0AAE7-F1
#
_cell.length_a   1.000
_cell.length_b   1.000
_cell.length_c   1.000
_cell.angle_alpha   90.00
_cell.angle_beta   90.00
_cell.angle_gamma   90.00
#
_symmetry.space_group_name_H-M   'P 1'
#
loop_
_entity.id
_entity.type
_entity.pdbx_description
1 polymer ?
#
loop_
_entity_poly.entity_id
_entity_poly.type
_entity_poly.pdbx_seq_one_letter_code
_entity_poly.pdbx_strand_id
1 'polypeptide(L)'
;MGSSGDLANSAERKLDDEKKRCDWRFTDNTPLIAACLLTGAVVLGVHYISICKDRTDISLPTLMESIESKCRSLGDAFNASAPESVLHPVPTQIGVAIWVAREEWSLPVHDTLDRIEKVVSGAGNRKQQFIQRIVRVSQLGSDGNLEKSSSSSTKWGGSSKVSQDPLANAAIKQQLGLSVAKHAYAVSLKEELLMHTISFFAAPPSAAKSVRCFLFDDKRAYCTVPTEMGMETTKREVEAAVATLLANWLEIENFRDANATQRWAMMRKVRGCHYALRALRQLKMSVDAHPEMPVPEGVRGAADRLEKLVRESDFTKLARAAADLQFHQLLLPQIYIPWDQAVVNHLSILMPVYGVITLAVRLIKENRKRAQVVQNS
;
A
#
# COMPACT_ATOMS: atom_id res chain seq x y z
N MET A 1 87.76 20.70 -29.84
CA MET A 1 87.26 19.67 -30.79
C MET A 1 86.62 18.57 -29.98
N GLY A 2 85.38 18.78 -29.57
CA GLY A 2 84.51 17.74 -29.05
C GLY A 2 83.30 17.66 -29.98
N SER A 3 82.52 16.59 -29.86
CA SER A 3 81.19 16.47 -30.45
C SER A 3 81.12 15.93 -31.88
N SER A 4 81.24 14.60 -32.00
CA SER A 4 80.52 13.82 -33.02
C SER A 4 80.20 12.40 -32.51
N GLY A 5 81.07 11.81 -31.69
CA GLY A 5 80.81 10.50 -31.06
C GLY A 5 79.71 10.53 -29.97
N ASP A 6 79.65 11.58 -29.16
CA ASP A 6 78.67 11.68 -28.06
C ASP A 6 77.25 12.00 -28.55
N LEU A 7 77.12 12.70 -29.68
CA LEU A 7 75.83 12.99 -30.31
C LEU A 7 75.26 11.75 -31.02
N ALA A 8 76.10 10.94 -31.67
CA ALA A 8 75.68 9.68 -32.28
C ALA A 8 75.18 8.67 -31.23
N ASN A 9 75.94 8.49 -30.14
CA ASN A 9 75.54 7.63 -29.02
C ASN A 9 74.28 8.10 -28.28
N SER A 10 74.03 9.42 -28.25
CA SER A 10 72.83 10.00 -27.64
C SER A 10 71.62 9.90 -28.57
N ALA A 11 71.82 10.05 -29.89
CA ALA A 11 70.78 9.84 -30.89
C ALA A 11 70.37 8.37 -31.02
N GLU A 12 71.32 7.44 -31.00
CA GLU A 12 71.04 5.99 -30.98
C GLU A 12 70.34 5.56 -29.70
N ARG A 13 70.76 6.07 -28.52
CA ARG A 13 70.03 5.82 -27.26
C ARG A 13 68.63 6.39 -27.27
N LYS A 14 68.42 7.59 -27.83
CA LYS A 14 67.08 8.17 -27.98
C LYS A 14 66.21 7.38 -28.93
N LEU A 15 66.76 6.92 -30.07
CA LEU A 15 66.06 6.06 -31.02
C LEU A 15 65.69 4.69 -30.42
N ASP A 16 66.58 4.08 -29.63
CA ASP A 16 66.28 2.84 -28.92
C ASP A 16 65.25 3.04 -27.80
N ASP A 17 65.30 4.17 -27.08
CA ASP A 17 64.29 4.52 -26.07
C ASP A 17 62.93 4.85 -26.70
N GLU A 18 62.90 5.50 -27.88
CA GLU A 18 61.67 5.77 -28.64
C GLU A 18 61.08 4.48 -29.24
N LYS A 19 61.94 3.60 -29.74
CA LYS A 19 61.57 2.28 -30.26
C LYS A 19 61.06 1.36 -29.14
N LYS A 20 61.65 1.41 -27.94
CA LYS A 20 61.11 0.76 -26.74
C LYS A 20 59.78 1.38 -26.27
N ARG A 21 59.58 2.69 -26.43
CA ARG A 21 58.31 3.38 -26.11
C ARG A 21 57.17 3.01 -27.06
N CYS A 22 57.47 2.79 -28.34
CA CYS A 22 56.49 2.48 -29.39
C CYS A 22 56.27 0.98 -29.60
N ASP A 23 57.08 0.11 -28.99
CA ASP A 23 56.85 -1.33 -28.99
C ASP A 23 55.70 -1.65 -28.01
N TRP A 24 54.58 -2.14 -28.53
CA TRP A 24 53.38 -2.54 -27.77
C TRP A 24 53.68 -3.57 -26.66
N ARG A 25 54.91 -4.11 -26.64
CA ARG A 25 55.45 -4.99 -25.61
C ARG A 25 55.84 -4.28 -24.31
N PHE A 26 55.95 -2.95 -24.28
CA PHE A 26 56.38 -2.14 -23.11
C PHE A 26 55.31 -1.22 -22.54
N THR A 27 54.06 -1.30 -22.99
CA THR A 27 52.94 -0.58 -22.38
C THR A 27 52.71 -1.05 -20.94
N ASP A 28 52.63 -0.10 -20.01
CA ASP A 28 52.33 -0.37 -18.61
C ASP A 28 50.93 -0.96 -18.48
N ASN A 29 50.86 -2.27 -18.23
CA ASN A 29 49.61 -3.01 -18.07
C ASN A 29 49.04 -2.91 -16.65
N THR A 30 49.69 -2.17 -15.74
CA THR A 30 49.23 -1.96 -14.36
C THR A 30 47.79 -1.44 -14.24
N PRO A 31 47.33 -0.42 -15.00
CA PRO A 31 45.94 0.04 -14.95
C PRO A 31 44.94 -1.04 -15.41
N LEU A 32 45.31 -1.86 -16.40
CA LEU A 32 44.47 -2.96 -16.89
C LEU A 32 44.36 -4.06 -15.82
N ILE A 33 45.47 -4.43 -15.19
CA ILE A 33 45.50 -5.41 -14.08
C ILE A 33 44.63 -4.93 -12.91
N ALA A 34 44.75 -3.65 -12.54
CA ALA A 34 43.96 -3.04 -11.47
C ALA A 34 42.45 -3.07 -11.79
N ALA A 35 42.07 -2.70 -13.02
CA ALA A 35 40.68 -2.76 -13.47
C ALA A 35 40.12 -4.19 -13.43
N CYS A 36 40.89 -5.19 -13.87
CA CYS A 36 40.48 -6.59 -13.84
C CYS A 36 40.28 -7.13 -12.42
N LEU A 37 41.18 -6.80 -11.48
CA LEU A 37 41.07 -7.22 -10.08
C LEU A 37 39.90 -6.53 -9.38
N LEU A 38 39.70 -5.23 -9.61
CA LEU A 38 38.59 -4.47 -9.02
C LEU A 38 37.25 -4.99 -9.53
N THR A 39 37.15 -5.29 -10.84
CA THR A 39 35.93 -5.90 -11.41
C THR A 39 35.65 -7.27 -10.78
N GLY A 40 36.67 -8.10 -10.61
CA GLY A 40 36.52 -9.40 -9.94
C GLY A 40 36.08 -9.28 -8.48
N ALA A 41 36.66 -8.34 -7.73
CA ALA A 41 36.28 -8.07 -6.34
C ALA A 41 34.84 -7.56 -6.22
N VAL A 42 34.40 -6.66 -7.12
CA VAL A 42 33.03 -6.14 -7.14
C VAL A 42 32.04 -7.27 -7.40
N VAL A 43 32.29 -8.12 -8.41
CA VAL A 43 31.36 -9.23 -8.72
C VAL A 43 31.33 -10.26 -7.60
N LEU A 44 32.47 -10.63 -7.04
CA LEU A 44 32.52 -11.53 -5.87
C LEU A 44 31.77 -10.93 -4.67
N GLY A 45 31.92 -9.63 -4.42
CA GLY A 45 31.19 -8.92 -3.37
C GLY A 45 29.67 -8.94 -3.59
N VAL A 46 29.21 -8.65 -4.81
CA VAL A 46 27.78 -8.69 -5.17
C VAL A 46 27.22 -10.11 -5.04
N HIS A 47 27.94 -11.13 -5.50
CA HIS A 47 27.53 -12.53 -5.35
C HIS A 47 27.53 -12.99 -3.91
N TYR A 48 28.54 -12.63 -3.13
CA TYR A 48 28.59 -12.91 -1.70
C TYR A 48 27.39 -12.30 -0.99
N ILE A 49 27.07 -11.02 -1.24
CA ILE A 49 25.87 -10.36 -0.69
C ILE A 49 24.58 -11.04 -1.15
N SER A 50 24.51 -11.50 -2.41
CA SER A 50 23.33 -12.17 -2.95
C SER A 50 23.12 -13.58 -2.35
N ILE A 51 24.20 -14.31 -2.06
CA ILE A 51 24.16 -15.66 -1.47
C ILE A 51 23.97 -15.59 0.05
N CYS A 52 24.58 -14.60 0.70
CA CYS A 52 24.48 -14.35 2.14
C CYS A 52 23.25 -13.55 2.55
N LYS A 53 22.31 -13.26 1.64
CA LYS A 53 21.04 -12.63 2.01
C LYS A 53 20.31 -13.53 3.01
N ASP A 54 20.12 -13.03 4.21
CA ASP A 54 19.45 -13.76 5.28
C ASP A 54 18.06 -14.21 4.82
N ARG A 55 17.76 -15.48 5.08
CA ARG A 55 16.43 -16.05 4.83
C ARG A 55 15.61 -15.83 6.08
N THR A 56 14.39 -15.31 5.92
CA THR A 56 13.46 -15.18 7.04
C THR A 56 12.73 -16.51 7.23
N ASP A 57 12.79 -17.10 8.42
CA ASP A 57 11.83 -18.15 8.76
C ASP A 57 10.53 -17.49 9.21
N ILE A 58 9.57 -17.35 8.28
CA ILE A 58 8.20 -17.04 8.66
C ILE A 58 7.59 -18.36 9.10
N SER A 59 7.68 -18.65 10.39
CA SER A 59 7.02 -19.81 10.99
C SER A 59 5.50 -19.62 10.96
N LEU A 60 4.90 -19.71 9.76
CA LEU A 60 3.46 -19.53 9.53
C LEU A 60 2.61 -20.40 10.45
N PRO A 61 2.96 -21.68 10.73
CA PRO A 61 2.20 -22.50 11.67
C PRO A 61 2.15 -21.90 13.09
N THR A 62 3.29 -21.46 13.64
CA THR A 62 3.35 -20.89 14.99
C THR A 62 2.65 -19.52 15.06
N LEU A 63 2.78 -18.72 14.01
CA LEU A 63 2.11 -17.43 13.88
C LEU A 63 0.58 -17.59 13.80
N MET A 64 0.12 -18.55 13.01
CA MET A 64 -1.30 -18.91 12.90
C MET A 64 -1.86 -19.41 14.23
N GLU A 65 -1.13 -20.30 14.93
CA GLU A 65 -1.54 -20.80 16.24
C GLU A 65 -1.61 -19.68 17.29
N SER A 66 -0.63 -18.77 17.29
CA SER A 66 -0.61 -17.59 18.17
C SER A 66 -1.81 -16.67 17.92
N ILE A 67 -2.13 -16.40 16.65
CA ILE A 67 -3.31 -15.62 16.25
C ILE A 67 -4.59 -16.35 16.66
N GLU A 68 -4.69 -17.64 16.39
CA GLU A 68 -5.88 -18.41 16.70
C GLU A 68 -6.13 -18.45 18.21
N SER A 69 -5.09 -18.67 19.01
CA SER A 69 -5.15 -18.60 20.47
C SER A 69 -5.64 -17.24 20.96
N LYS A 70 -5.10 -16.14 20.41
CA LYS A 70 -5.57 -14.79 20.73
C LYS A 70 -7.01 -14.54 20.26
N CYS A 71 -7.40 -15.05 19.11
CA CYS A 71 -8.77 -14.90 18.59
C CYS A 71 -9.78 -15.68 19.42
N ARG A 72 -9.42 -16.85 19.96
CA ARG A 72 -10.25 -17.59 20.91
C ARG A 72 -10.48 -16.84 22.23
N SER A 73 -9.59 -15.92 22.60
CA SER A 73 -9.82 -15.04 23.77
C SER A 73 -11.01 -14.08 23.60
N LEU A 74 -11.53 -13.93 22.37
CA LEU A 74 -12.78 -13.21 22.09
C LEU A 74 -14.03 -14.02 22.49
N GLY A 75 -13.86 -15.26 22.98
CA GLY A 75 -14.93 -16.09 23.52
C GLY A 75 -15.94 -16.56 22.46
N ASP A 76 -17.18 -16.76 22.89
CA ASP A 76 -18.24 -17.35 22.06
C ASP A 76 -18.53 -16.56 20.79
N ALA A 77 -18.29 -15.25 20.79
CA ALA A 77 -18.46 -14.40 19.62
C ALA A 77 -17.58 -14.83 18.43
N PHE A 78 -16.38 -15.36 18.69
CA PHE A 78 -15.49 -15.86 17.65
C PHE A 78 -15.97 -17.21 17.09
N ASN A 79 -16.49 -18.08 17.97
CA ASN A 79 -16.96 -19.42 17.61
C ASN A 79 -18.33 -19.40 16.91
N ALA A 80 -19.20 -18.44 17.24
CA ALA A 80 -20.53 -18.31 16.68
C ALA A 80 -20.56 -17.73 15.26
N SER A 81 -19.52 -17.00 14.85
CA SER A 81 -19.45 -16.38 13.52
C SER A 81 -18.87 -17.35 12.49
N ALA A 82 -19.58 -17.57 11.38
CA ALA A 82 -19.09 -18.42 10.28
C ALA A 82 -17.82 -17.80 9.65
N PRO A 83 -16.72 -18.57 9.50
CA PRO A 83 -15.43 -18.08 9.02
C PRO A 83 -15.40 -17.68 7.52
N GLU A 84 -16.43 -18.03 6.73
CA GLU A 84 -16.33 -18.05 5.27
C GLU A 84 -16.72 -16.75 4.54
N SER A 85 -17.30 -15.75 5.21
CA SER A 85 -17.85 -14.57 4.53
C SER A 85 -16.94 -13.32 4.48
N VAL A 86 -15.76 -13.35 5.12
CA VAL A 86 -14.91 -12.14 5.22
C VAL A 86 -13.89 -12.09 4.08
N LEU A 87 -14.27 -11.47 2.96
CA LEU A 87 -13.44 -11.32 1.75
C LEU A 87 -12.53 -10.09 1.77
N HIS A 88 -12.77 -9.14 2.67
CA HIS A 88 -12.01 -7.88 2.76
C HIS A 88 -11.60 -7.60 4.21
N PRO A 89 -10.44 -6.97 4.44
CA PRO A 89 -10.02 -6.59 5.78
C PRO A 89 -11.02 -5.58 6.36
N VAL A 90 -11.23 -5.66 7.67
CA VAL A 90 -12.10 -4.72 8.38
C VAL A 90 -11.46 -3.32 8.30
N PRO A 91 -12.18 -2.27 7.88
CA PRO A 91 -11.62 -0.93 7.77
C PRO A 91 -11.23 -0.41 9.15
N THR A 92 -9.98 0.00 9.36
CA THR A 92 -9.49 0.55 10.62
C THR A 92 -9.90 2.01 10.79
N GLN A 93 -10.18 2.70 9.68
CA GLN A 93 -10.66 4.08 9.64
C GLN A 93 -11.83 4.21 8.67
N ILE A 94 -12.65 5.23 8.89
CA ILE A 94 -13.84 5.50 8.08
C ILE A 94 -13.75 6.93 7.58
N GLY A 95 -13.78 7.11 6.28
CA GLY A 95 -13.84 8.42 5.65
C GLY A 95 -15.26 8.78 5.31
N VAL A 96 -15.68 10.00 5.62
CA VAL A 96 -17.00 10.52 5.33
C VAL A 96 -16.85 11.86 4.61
N ALA A 97 -17.28 11.90 3.36
CA ALA A 97 -17.28 13.11 2.56
C ALA A 97 -18.70 13.60 2.32
N ILE A 98 -19.00 14.82 2.75
CA ILE A 98 -20.34 15.39 2.75
C ILE A 98 -20.34 16.71 1.98
N TRP A 99 -21.20 16.82 0.97
CA TRP A 99 -21.50 18.07 0.28
C TRP A 99 -22.78 18.65 0.85
N VAL A 100 -22.76 19.91 1.24
CA VAL A 100 -23.94 20.64 1.70
C VAL A 100 -24.24 21.79 0.75
N ALA A 101 -25.50 21.91 0.32
CA ALA A 101 -25.91 23.02 -0.54
C ALA A 101 -25.88 24.37 0.18
N ARG A 102 -26.03 24.40 1.51
CA ARG A 102 -26.02 25.63 2.31
C ARG A 102 -24.97 25.56 3.39
N GLU A 103 -24.31 26.69 3.64
CA GLU A 103 -23.27 26.82 4.66
C GLU A 103 -23.82 26.58 6.08
N GLU A 104 -25.06 26.99 6.34
CA GLU A 104 -25.76 26.80 7.61
C GLU A 104 -25.91 25.32 8.02
N TRP A 105 -25.81 24.38 7.07
CA TRP A 105 -25.89 22.94 7.35
C TRP A 105 -24.53 22.32 7.68
N SER A 106 -23.42 23.01 7.42
CA SER A 106 -22.07 22.47 7.63
C SER A 106 -21.79 22.20 9.11
N LEU A 107 -22.15 23.13 10.00
CA LEU A 107 -21.90 23.01 11.43
C LEU A 107 -22.68 21.83 12.07
N PRO A 108 -24.00 21.67 11.86
CA PRO A 108 -24.74 20.48 12.30
C PRO A 108 -24.14 19.15 11.84
N VAL A 109 -23.61 19.12 10.62
CA VAL A 109 -22.94 17.93 10.08
C VAL A 109 -21.66 17.64 10.85
N HIS A 110 -20.81 18.65 11.08
CA HIS A 110 -19.59 18.49 11.88
C HIS A 110 -19.89 18.00 13.31
N ASP A 111 -20.85 18.64 13.98
CA ASP A 111 -21.27 18.27 15.35
C ASP A 111 -21.76 16.82 15.41
N THR A 112 -22.50 16.38 14.39
CA THR A 112 -23.01 15.00 14.31
C THR A 112 -21.88 14.01 14.12
N LEU A 113 -20.94 14.30 13.22
CA LEU A 113 -19.77 13.45 13.02
C LEU A 113 -18.91 13.36 14.28
N ASP A 114 -18.73 14.46 15.02
CA ASP A 114 -18.00 14.47 16.30
C ASP A 114 -18.70 13.61 17.37
N ARG A 115 -20.04 13.66 17.43
CA ARG A 115 -20.81 12.80 18.34
C ARG A 115 -20.66 11.32 17.99
N ILE A 116 -20.78 10.97 16.70
CA ILE A 116 -20.61 9.60 16.23
C ILE A 116 -19.18 9.13 16.49
N GLU A 117 -18.16 9.96 16.20
CA GLU A 117 -16.77 9.62 16.47
C GLU A 117 -16.53 9.36 17.96
N LYS A 118 -17.09 10.17 18.86
CA LYS A 118 -16.97 9.94 20.31
C LYS A 118 -17.56 8.58 20.74
N VAL A 119 -18.72 8.23 20.20
CA VAL A 119 -19.39 6.95 20.49
C VAL A 119 -18.56 5.78 19.98
N VAL A 120 -18.14 5.85 18.72
CA VAL A 120 -17.42 4.75 18.08
C VAL A 120 -16.00 4.61 18.60
N SER A 121 -15.33 5.72 18.91
CA SER A 121 -13.98 5.73 19.50
C SER A 121 -14.00 5.31 20.98
N GLY A 122 -15.09 5.55 21.72
CA GLY A 122 -15.26 5.06 23.09
C GLY A 122 -15.27 3.53 23.19
N ALA A 123 -15.60 2.84 22.10
CA ALA A 123 -15.56 1.37 21.99
C ALA A 123 -14.20 0.83 21.49
N GLY A 124 -13.24 1.70 21.15
CA GLY A 124 -11.93 1.37 20.57
C GLY A 124 -10.74 2.00 21.31
N ASN A 125 -9.51 1.54 21.03
CA ASN A 125 -8.32 1.97 21.75
C ASN A 125 -7.88 3.41 21.35
N ARG A 126 -7.48 4.21 22.35
CA ARG A 126 -7.74 5.65 22.48
C ARG A 126 -6.79 6.65 21.78
N LYS A 127 -6.16 6.33 20.63
CA LYS A 127 -5.03 7.15 20.11
C LYS A 127 -5.09 7.66 18.66
N GLN A 128 -6.11 7.33 17.85
CA GLN A 128 -6.20 7.81 16.46
C GLN A 128 -7.64 8.20 16.10
N GLN A 129 -7.79 9.25 15.28
CA GLN A 129 -9.08 9.64 14.68
C GLN A 129 -9.65 8.47 13.89
N PHE A 130 -10.88 8.09 14.23
CA PHE A 130 -11.58 6.98 13.59
C PHE A 130 -12.33 7.46 12.34
N ILE A 131 -12.85 8.69 12.39
CA ILE A 131 -13.62 9.29 11.29
C ILE A 131 -12.79 10.38 10.62
N GLN A 132 -12.37 10.13 9.38
CA GLN A 132 -11.83 11.18 8.52
C GLN A 132 -12.99 11.92 7.86
N ARG A 133 -13.08 13.23 8.01
CA ARG A 133 -14.21 14.01 7.51
C ARG A 133 -13.81 15.04 6.47
N ILE A 134 -14.61 15.13 5.42
CA ILE A 134 -14.52 16.18 4.40
C ILE A 134 -15.92 16.77 4.30
N VAL A 135 -16.11 18.02 4.72
CA VAL A 135 -17.39 18.72 4.53
C VAL A 135 -17.14 19.87 3.57
N ARG A 136 -17.89 19.90 2.47
CA ARG A 136 -17.77 20.94 1.44
C ARG A 136 -19.11 21.62 1.22
N VAL A 137 -19.09 22.94 1.22
CA VAL A 137 -20.25 23.72 0.78
C VAL A 137 -20.21 23.79 -0.75
N SER A 138 -21.24 23.26 -1.40
CA SER A 138 -21.37 23.29 -2.84
C SER A 138 -22.81 23.64 -3.18
N GLN A 139 -23.02 24.92 -3.43
CA GLN A 139 -24.25 25.38 -4.04
C GLN A 139 -24.27 24.85 -5.47
N LEU A 140 -25.20 23.94 -5.75
CA LEU A 140 -25.51 23.63 -7.13
C LEU A 140 -26.12 24.92 -7.70
N GLY A 141 -25.44 25.50 -8.68
CA GLY A 141 -25.73 26.85 -9.18
C GLY A 141 -27.20 27.03 -9.50
N SER A 142 -27.66 28.27 -9.36
CA SER A 142 -28.93 28.84 -9.79
C SER A 142 -29.18 28.72 -11.32
N ASP A 143 -28.73 27.64 -11.95
CA ASP A 143 -29.07 27.32 -13.33
C ASP A 143 -30.46 26.70 -13.33
N GLY A 144 -31.43 27.47 -13.84
CA GLY A 144 -32.88 27.21 -13.87
C GLY A 144 -33.35 25.95 -14.63
N ASN A 145 -32.58 24.88 -14.60
CA ASN A 145 -32.90 23.57 -15.18
C ASN A 145 -33.36 22.53 -14.13
N LEU A 146 -33.19 22.79 -12.83
CA LEU A 146 -33.72 21.91 -11.77
C LEU A 146 -35.21 22.14 -11.48
N GLU A 147 -35.73 23.35 -11.73
CA GLU A 147 -37.15 23.67 -11.59
C GLU A 147 -38.04 23.00 -12.64
N LYS A 148 -37.48 22.60 -13.80
CA LYS A 148 -38.25 21.97 -14.89
C LYS A 148 -38.40 20.45 -14.78
N SER A 149 -37.71 19.80 -13.85
CA SER A 149 -37.69 18.32 -13.77
C SER A 149 -38.52 17.72 -12.63
N SER A 150 -38.97 18.52 -11.66
CA SER A 150 -39.85 18.04 -10.58
C SER A 150 -41.32 17.90 -11.00
N SER A 151 -41.69 18.40 -12.19
CA SER A 151 -43.05 18.38 -12.73
C SER A 151 -43.33 17.22 -13.70
N SER A 152 -42.37 16.34 -13.99
CA SER A 152 -42.55 15.28 -15.01
C SER A 152 -41.96 13.93 -14.63
N SER A 153 -42.46 13.28 -13.57
CA SER A 153 -42.50 11.79 -13.52
C SER A 153 -43.32 11.25 -12.35
N THR A 154 -44.62 11.51 -12.38
CA THR A 154 -45.61 10.64 -11.74
C THR A 154 -45.72 9.34 -12.55
N LYS A 155 -44.83 8.38 -12.30
CA LYS A 155 -45.15 6.95 -12.51
C LYS A 155 -44.24 6.07 -11.67
N TRP A 156 -44.77 5.68 -10.53
CA TRP A 156 -44.24 4.62 -9.69
C TRP A 156 -44.38 3.29 -10.44
N GLY A 157 -43.25 2.66 -10.72
CA GLY A 157 -43.16 1.38 -11.42
C GLY A 157 -41.70 0.98 -11.51
N GLY A 158 -41.37 -0.20 -11.01
CA GLY A 158 -40.01 -0.61 -10.68
C GLY A 158 -38.99 -0.64 -11.83
N SER A 159 -37.74 -0.83 -11.40
CA SER A 159 -36.54 -1.13 -12.19
C SER A 159 -35.77 0.06 -12.81
N SER A 160 -34.59 0.31 -12.23
CA SER A 160 -33.35 0.64 -12.96
C SER A 160 -33.21 1.97 -13.71
N LYS A 161 -33.59 3.14 -13.15
CA LYS A 161 -33.16 4.44 -13.73
C LYS A 161 -32.78 5.51 -12.69
N VAL A 162 -31.80 5.20 -11.85
CA VAL A 162 -31.04 6.23 -11.09
C VAL A 162 -30.32 7.23 -12.04
N SER A 163 -30.10 6.85 -13.30
CA SER A 163 -29.42 7.63 -14.32
C SER A 163 -30.20 8.82 -14.90
N GLN A 164 -31.49 9.01 -14.55
CA GLN A 164 -32.33 10.07 -15.11
C GLN A 164 -32.65 11.22 -14.13
N ASP A 165 -32.29 11.12 -12.85
CA ASP A 165 -32.49 12.22 -11.90
C ASP A 165 -31.33 13.24 -12.02
N PRO A 166 -31.60 14.54 -12.32
CA PRO A 166 -30.55 15.56 -12.40
C PRO A 166 -29.78 15.72 -11.07
N LEU A 167 -30.43 15.53 -9.92
CA LEU A 167 -29.78 15.57 -8.61
C LEU A 167 -28.87 14.36 -8.41
N ALA A 168 -29.27 13.20 -8.90
CA ALA A 168 -28.43 12.00 -8.90
C ALA A 168 -27.12 12.23 -9.68
N ASN A 169 -27.24 12.78 -10.89
CA ASN A 169 -26.09 13.09 -11.73
C ASN A 169 -25.17 14.17 -11.11
N ALA A 170 -25.74 15.18 -10.46
CA ALA A 170 -24.98 16.19 -9.72
C ALA A 170 -24.22 15.59 -8.54
N ALA A 171 -24.87 14.70 -7.77
CA ALA A 171 -24.23 14.00 -6.65
C ALA A 171 -23.10 13.11 -7.13
N ILE A 172 -23.32 12.34 -8.21
CA ILE A 172 -22.28 11.49 -8.80
C ILE A 172 -21.06 12.36 -9.14
N LYS A 173 -21.25 13.51 -9.82
CA LYS A 173 -20.16 14.43 -10.17
C LYS A 173 -19.40 14.96 -8.95
N GLN A 174 -20.11 15.37 -7.88
CA GLN A 174 -19.47 15.81 -6.63
C GLN A 174 -18.66 14.68 -5.98
N GLN A 175 -19.12 13.44 -6.11
CA GLN A 175 -18.59 12.27 -5.44
C GLN A 175 -17.56 11.48 -6.28
N LEU A 176 -17.24 11.93 -7.50
CA LEU A 176 -16.27 11.28 -8.37
C LEU A 176 -14.88 11.22 -7.72
N GLY A 177 -14.21 10.07 -7.85
CA GLY A 177 -12.82 9.89 -7.42
C GLY A 177 -12.61 9.63 -5.93
N LEU A 178 -13.62 9.76 -5.07
CA LEU A 178 -13.47 9.54 -3.62
C LEU A 178 -13.14 8.09 -3.25
N SER A 179 -13.70 7.13 -3.97
CA SER A 179 -13.37 5.71 -3.79
C SER A 179 -11.90 5.40 -4.11
N VAL A 180 -11.29 6.18 -5.00
CA VAL A 180 -9.88 6.05 -5.42
C VAL A 180 -8.96 6.91 -4.56
N ALA A 181 -9.47 8.02 -4.03
CA ALA A 181 -8.71 8.98 -3.20
C ALA A 181 -8.41 8.48 -1.78
N LYS A 182 -8.78 7.23 -1.43
CA LYS A 182 -8.46 6.63 -0.13
C LYS A 182 -6.99 6.76 0.25
N HIS A 183 -6.07 6.70 -0.73
CA HIS A 183 -4.63 6.83 -0.50
C HIS A 183 -4.17 8.26 -0.18
N ALA A 184 -4.90 9.28 -0.63
CA ALA A 184 -4.59 10.68 -0.35
C ALA A 184 -5.06 11.09 1.06
N TYR A 185 -6.11 10.44 1.57
CA TYR A 185 -6.70 10.78 2.86
C TYR A 185 -6.25 9.85 3.99
N ALA A 186 -5.84 8.61 3.70
CA ALA A 186 -5.36 7.68 4.72
C ALA A 186 -4.20 8.26 5.54
N VAL A 187 -4.37 8.34 6.86
CA VAL A 187 -3.31 8.78 7.80
C VAL A 187 -2.10 7.83 7.74
N SER A 188 -2.36 6.55 7.45
CA SER A 188 -1.31 5.55 7.24
C SER A 188 -1.71 4.56 6.16
N LEU A 189 -0.79 4.25 5.25
CA LEU A 189 -0.96 3.18 4.24
C LEU A 189 -1.04 1.78 4.87
N LYS A 190 -0.68 1.66 6.14
CA LYS A 190 -0.73 0.43 6.94
C LYS A 190 -2.13 0.14 7.49
N GLU A 191 -3.06 1.07 7.28
CA GLU A 191 -4.42 1.06 7.78
C GLU A 191 -5.40 1.08 6.60
N GLU A 192 -6.58 0.46 6.77
CA GLU A 192 -7.60 0.38 5.73
C GLU A 192 -8.65 1.48 5.95
N LEU A 193 -8.83 2.33 4.95
CA LEU A 193 -9.79 3.44 4.96
C LEU A 193 -10.95 3.14 4.00
N LEU A 194 -12.17 3.17 4.53
CA LEU A 194 -13.39 3.05 3.73
C LEU A 194 -14.08 4.42 3.60
N MET A 195 -14.22 4.91 2.37
CA MET A 195 -14.86 6.21 2.09
C MET A 195 -16.37 6.05 1.84
N HIS A 196 -17.17 6.84 2.53
CA HIS A 196 -18.60 7.03 2.34
C HIS A 196 -18.92 8.46 1.94
N THR A 197 -19.97 8.65 1.14
CA THR A 197 -20.27 9.97 0.56
C THR A 197 -21.75 10.33 0.63
N ILE A 198 -22.04 11.58 1.01
CA ILE A 198 -23.41 12.11 1.11
C ILE A 198 -23.46 13.49 0.42
N SER A 199 -24.43 13.71 -0.47
CA SER A 199 -24.70 15.04 -1.03
C SER A 199 -26.06 15.56 -0.59
N PHE A 200 -26.10 16.70 0.10
CA PHE A 200 -27.34 17.38 0.50
C PHE A 200 -27.68 18.49 -0.49
N PHE A 201 -28.86 18.40 -1.09
CA PHE A 201 -29.40 19.40 -2.01
C PHE A 201 -30.60 20.12 -1.39
N ALA A 202 -30.73 21.41 -1.67
CA ALA A 202 -31.95 22.15 -1.38
C ALA A 202 -33.04 21.76 -2.40
N ALA A 203 -34.23 21.44 -1.92
CA ALA A 203 -35.38 21.07 -2.75
C ALA A 203 -36.56 22.02 -2.55
N PRO A 204 -37.27 22.40 -3.64
CA PRO A 204 -38.43 23.27 -3.55
C PRO A 204 -39.59 22.61 -2.77
N PRO A 205 -40.52 23.42 -2.25
CA PRO A 205 -41.49 23.00 -1.23
C PRO A 205 -42.55 21.99 -1.67
N SER A 206 -42.71 21.75 -2.98
CA SER A 206 -43.74 20.84 -3.51
C SER A 206 -43.45 19.35 -3.29
N ALA A 207 -42.28 18.97 -2.73
CA ALA A 207 -41.77 17.61 -2.81
C ALA A 207 -41.82 16.80 -1.50
N ALA A 208 -41.70 17.39 -0.30
CA ALA A 208 -41.80 16.71 1.00
C ALA A 208 -41.73 17.68 2.20
N LYS A 209 -42.27 17.27 3.36
CA LYS A 209 -42.14 17.99 4.66
C LYS A 209 -40.91 17.59 5.48
N SER A 210 -40.10 16.63 4.99
CA SER A 210 -38.95 16.07 5.70
C SER A 210 -37.78 15.84 4.75
N VAL A 211 -36.58 15.64 5.31
CA VAL A 211 -35.39 15.28 4.54
C VAL A 211 -35.57 13.87 3.97
N ARG A 212 -35.36 13.70 2.66
CA ARG A 212 -35.41 12.40 2.00
C ARG A 212 -34.04 12.04 1.44
N CYS A 213 -33.53 10.88 1.81
CA CYS A 213 -32.26 10.36 1.35
C CYS A 213 -32.46 9.16 0.43
N PHE A 214 -31.66 9.10 -0.63
CA PHE A 214 -31.66 8.08 -1.64
C PHE A 214 -30.25 7.49 -1.74
N LEU A 215 -30.17 6.17 -1.80
CA LEU A 215 -28.92 5.43 -1.92
C LEU A 215 -28.63 5.16 -3.39
N PHE A 216 -27.41 5.46 -3.82
CA PHE A 216 -26.93 5.05 -5.15
C PHE A 216 -26.33 3.66 -5.12
N ASP A 217 -25.66 3.35 -4.02
CA ASP A 217 -24.73 2.24 -3.83
C ASP A 217 -24.50 2.07 -2.32
N ASP A 218 -23.82 1.01 -1.93
CA ASP A 218 -23.58 0.64 -0.52
C ASP A 218 -22.75 1.68 0.26
N LYS A 219 -22.20 2.70 -0.42
CA LYS A 219 -21.30 3.71 0.17
C LYS A 219 -21.65 5.14 -0.20
N ARG A 220 -22.71 5.36 -1.00
CA ARG A 220 -22.98 6.66 -1.62
C ARG A 220 -24.46 6.99 -1.53
N ALA A 221 -24.75 8.20 -1.07
CA ALA A 221 -26.11 8.69 -0.91
C ALA A 221 -26.24 10.16 -1.39
N TYR A 222 -27.47 10.55 -1.69
CA TYR A 222 -27.86 11.96 -1.75
C TYR A 222 -29.15 12.19 -0.96
N CYS A 223 -29.28 13.38 -0.40
CA CYS A 223 -30.44 13.78 0.38
C CYS A 223 -31.00 15.10 -0.15
N THR A 224 -32.31 15.25 -0.06
CA THR A 224 -33.06 16.45 -0.43
C THR A 224 -33.62 17.10 0.82
N VAL A 225 -33.34 18.38 1.01
CA VAL A 225 -33.74 19.18 2.17
C VAL A 225 -34.74 20.24 1.71
N PRO A 226 -36.00 20.20 2.18
CA PRO A 226 -36.99 21.22 1.86
C PRO A 226 -36.57 22.63 2.28
N THR A 227 -36.78 23.63 1.42
CA THR A 227 -36.35 25.03 1.66
C THR A 227 -37.22 25.80 2.66
N GLU A 228 -38.45 25.35 2.91
CA GLU A 228 -39.42 26.01 3.82
C GLU A 228 -39.36 25.54 5.27
N MET A 229 -38.42 24.64 5.61
CA MET A 229 -38.27 24.20 6.99
C MET A 229 -37.60 25.28 7.86
N GLY A 230 -38.09 25.44 9.09
CA GLY A 230 -37.40 26.26 10.09
C GLY A 230 -35.97 25.76 10.34
N MET A 231 -35.08 26.67 10.75
CA MET A 231 -33.65 26.40 10.93
C MET A 231 -33.39 25.26 11.93
N GLU A 232 -34.08 25.25 13.07
CA GLU A 232 -33.96 24.20 14.09
C GLU A 232 -34.44 22.83 13.60
N THR A 233 -35.54 22.80 12.86
CA THR A 233 -36.05 21.55 12.26
C THR A 233 -35.06 21.03 11.22
N THR A 234 -34.54 21.91 10.37
CA THR A 234 -33.55 21.55 9.34
C THR A 234 -32.29 20.98 9.97
N LYS A 235 -31.78 21.62 11.03
CA LYS A 235 -30.66 21.11 11.81
C LYS A 235 -30.94 19.68 12.28
N ARG A 236 -32.03 19.46 13.01
CA ARG A 236 -32.38 18.14 13.55
C ARG A 236 -32.51 17.06 12.47
N GLU A 237 -33.14 17.38 11.35
CA GLU A 237 -33.35 16.42 10.25
C GLU A 237 -32.04 16.10 9.50
N VAL A 238 -31.16 17.08 9.31
CA VAL A 238 -29.81 16.85 8.71
C VAL A 238 -28.95 15.99 9.64
N GLU A 239 -28.95 16.27 10.94
CA GLU A 239 -28.24 15.46 11.94
C GLU A 239 -28.77 14.01 11.94
N ALA A 240 -30.09 13.83 11.92
CA ALA A 240 -30.74 12.52 11.87
C ALA A 240 -30.42 11.77 10.57
N ALA A 241 -30.40 12.46 9.42
CA ALA A 241 -30.07 11.87 8.14
C ALA A 241 -28.62 11.35 8.11
N VAL A 242 -27.65 12.15 8.56
CA VAL A 242 -26.24 11.75 8.65
C VAL A 242 -26.08 10.55 9.58
N ALA A 243 -26.68 10.59 10.77
CA ALA A 243 -26.62 9.50 11.73
C ALA A 243 -27.27 8.22 11.18
N THR A 244 -28.41 8.31 10.51
CA THR A 244 -29.11 7.14 9.97
C THR A 244 -28.32 6.49 8.82
N LEU A 245 -27.78 7.29 7.91
CA LEU A 245 -26.97 6.78 6.81
C LEU A 245 -25.69 6.10 7.32
N LEU A 246 -25.00 6.72 8.28
CA LEU A 246 -23.82 6.11 8.89
C LEU A 246 -24.17 4.86 9.70
N ALA A 247 -25.26 4.87 10.46
CA ALA A 247 -25.71 3.70 11.20
C ALA A 247 -25.93 2.51 10.26
N ASN A 248 -26.60 2.75 9.13
CA ASN A 248 -26.83 1.74 8.10
C ASN A 248 -25.52 1.23 7.49
N TRP A 249 -24.60 2.11 7.09
CA TRP A 249 -23.31 1.71 6.50
C TRP A 249 -22.37 0.99 7.47
N LEU A 250 -22.45 1.33 8.77
CA LEU A 250 -21.65 0.68 9.80
C LEU A 250 -22.29 -0.60 10.34
N GLU A 251 -23.51 -0.93 9.90
CA GLU A 251 -24.31 -2.04 10.46
C GLU A 251 -24.52 -1.87 11.98
N ILE A 252 -24.75 -0.64 12.44
CA ILE A 252 -25.05 -0.31 13.84
C ILE A 252 -26.53 0.03 13.95
N GLU A 253 -27.26 -0.67 14.82
CA GLU A 253 -28.70 -0.43 15.05
C GLU A 253 -28.97 1.01 15.53
N ASN A 254 -28.18 1.50 16.49
CA ASN A 254 -28.33 2.84 17.04
C ASN A 254 -27.05 3.33 17.73
N PHE A 255 -26.57 4.53 17.40
CA PHE A 255 -25.43 5.16 18.08
C PHE A 255 -25.70 5.57 19.53
N ARG A 256 -26.98 5.64 19.96
CA ARG A 256 -27.34 5.95 21.35
C ARG A 256 -27.26 4.73 22.26
N ASP A 257 -27.30 3.51 21.72
CA ASP A 257 -27.22 2.29 22.51
C ASP A 257 -25.75 1.86 22.68
N ALA A 258 -25.28 1.93 23.93
CA ALA A 258 -23.93 1.50 24.29
C ALA A 258 -23.73 -0.01 24.04
N ASN A 259 -24.78 -0.83 24.19
CA ASN A 259 -24.67 -2.26 23.94
C ASN A 259 -24.56 -2.56 22.44
N ALA A 260 -25.33 -1.89 21.59
CA ALA A 260 -25.20 -2.03 20.13
C ALA A 260 -23.80 -1.66 19.64
N THR A 261 -23.25 -0.56 20.14
CA THR A 261 -21.91 -0.07 19.75
C THR A 261 -20.79 -0.99 20.27
N GLN A 262 -20.93 -1.55 21.47
CA GLN A 262 -20.00 -2.56 21.98
C GLN A 262 -20.09 -3.88 21.21
N ARG A 263 -21.31 -4.35 20.88
CA ARG A 263 -21.53 -5.53 20.02
C ARG A 263 -20.86 -5.34 18.65
N TRP A 264 -21.07 -4.18 18.03
CA TRP A 264 -20.44 -3.83 16.76
C TRP A 264 -18.91 -3.84 16.84
N ALA A 265 -18.32 -3.23 17.89
CA ALA A 265 -16.88 -3.20 18.07
C ALA A 265 -16.30 -4.61 18.28
N MET A 266 -17.02 -5.47 18.99
CA MET A 266 -16.65 -6.86 19.19
C MET A 266 -16.70 -7.65 17.88
N MET A 267 -17.78 -7.53 17.11
CA MET A 267 -17.92 -8.19 15.81
C MET A 267 -16.83 -7.79 14.82
N ARG A 268 -16.34 -6.55 14.89
CA ARG A 268 -15.20 -6.10 14.08
C ARG A 268 -13.90 -6.79 14.45
N LYS A 269 -13.63 -7.00 15.74
CA LYS A 269 -12.47 -7.77 16.20
C LYS A 269 -12.56 -9.22 15.71
N VAL A 270 -13.73 -9.83 15.82
CA VAL A 270 -14.00 -11.19 15.35
C VAL A 270 -13.81 -11.31 13.82
N ARG A 271 -14.40 -10.41 13.04
CA ARG A 271 -14.21 -10.37 11.57
C ARG A 271 -12.73 -10.17 11.20
N GLY A 272 -12.01 -9.31 11.94
CA GLY A 272 -10.58 -9.11 11.75
C GLY A 272 -9.75 -10.38 11.99
N CYS A 273 -10.08 -11.12 13.05
CA CYS A 273 -9.50 -12.43 13.36
C CYS A 273 -9.71 -13.46 12.25
N HIS A 274 -10.96 -13.65 11.82
CA HIS A 274 -11.29 -14.59 10.75
C HIS A 274 -10.59 -14.24 9.44
N TYR A 275 -10.57 -12.97 9.08
CA TYR A 275 -9.85 -12.49 7.89
C TYR A 275 -8.35 -12.75 7.99
N ALA A 276 -7.71 -12.43 9.13
CA ALA A 276 -6.28 -12.65 9.33
C ALA A 276 -5.90 -14.14 9.20
N LEU A 277 -6.66 -15.03 9.83
CA LEU A 277 -6.45 -16.48 9.73
C LEU A 277 -6.66 -16.99 8.31
N ARG A 278 -7.68 -16.50 7.60
CA ARG A 278 -7.92 -16.84 6.19
C ARG A 278 -6.72 -16.40 5.33
N ALA A 279 -6.27 -15.16 5.46
CA ALA A 279 -5.16 -14.62 4.68
C ALA A 279 -3.87 -15.43 4.89
N LEU A 280 -3.56 -15.78 6.14
CA LEU A 280 -2.39 -16.61 6.46
C LEU A 280 -2.53 -18.05 5.97
N ARG A 281 -3.72 -18.65 6.01
CA ARG A 281 -3.96 -19.97 5.39
C ARG A 281 -3.70 -19.94 3.89
N GLN A 282 -4.15 -18.89 3.21
CA GLN A 282 -3.89 -18.72 1.78
C GLN A 282 -2.41 -18.52 1.49
N LEU A 283 -1.71 -17.72 2.31
CA LEU A 283 -0.27 -17.56 2.20
C LEU A 283 0.46 -18.90 2.42
N LYS A 284 0.07 -19.66 3.46
CA LYS A 284 0.62 -21.00 3.73
C LYS A 284 0.44 -21.94 2.55
N MET A 285 -0.76 -22.01 1.96
CA MET A 285 -0.99 -22.82 0.75
C MET A 285 -0.08 -22.39 -0.41
N SER A 286 0.15 -21.09 -0.58
CA SER A 286 1.03 -20.56 -1.63
C SER A 286 2.50 -20.91 -1.39
N VAL A 287 2.96 -20.82 -0.14
CA VAL A 287 4.34 -21.15 0.26
C VAL A 287 4.58 -22.66 0.20
N ASP A 288 3.65 -23.47 0.72
CA ASP A 288 3.73 -24.93 0.69
C ASP A 288 3.72 -25.47 -0.76
N ALA A 289 3.09 -24.76 -1.71
CA ALA A 289 3.14 -25.09 -3.13
C ALA A 289 4.51 -24.79 -3.78
N HIS A 290 5.36 -23.98 -3.15
CA HIS A 290 6.67 -23.57 -3.65
C HIS A 290 7.74 -23.70 -2.55
N PRO A 291 8.05 -24.93 -2.08
CA PRO A 291 9.00 -25.15 -0.99
C PRO A 291 10.43 -24.68 -1.32
N GLU A 292 10.75 -24.59 -2.61
CA GLU A 292 12.02 -24.10 -3.14
C GLU A 292 12.13 -22.56 -3.13
N MET A 293 11.09 -21.85 -2.69
CA MET A 293 11.08 -20.39 -2.59
C MET A 293 11.55 -19.95 -1.20
N PRO A 294 12.82 -19.52 -1.03
CA PRO A 294 13.26 -18.97 0.24
C PRO A 294 12.57 -17.64 0.47
N VAL A 295 12.09 -17.42 1.69
CA VAL A 295 11.50 -16.13 2.08
C VAL A 295 12.62 -15.10 2.29
N PRO A 296 12.60 -13.95 1.59
CA PRO A 296 13.63 -12.92 1.74
C PRO A 296 13.60 -12.22 3.10
N GLU A 297 14.75 -11.71 3.57
CA GLU A 297 14.87 -10.87 4.77
C GLU A 297 13.90 -9.67 4.76
N GLY A 298 13.65 -9.09 3.58
CA GLY A 298 12.76 -7.94 3.42
C GLY A 298 11.32 -8.18 3.88
N VAL A 299 10.91 -9.45 4.06
CA VAL A 299 9.59 -9.82 4.57
C VAL A 299 9.54 -9.84 6.11
N ARG A 300 10.70 -9.95 6.78
CA ARG A 300 10.81 -10.02 8.24
C ARG A 300 10.08 -8.88 8.95
N GLY A 301 10.22 -7.65 8.46
CA GLY A 301 9.53 -6.50 9.04
C GLY A 301 8.00 -6.60 8.99
N ALA A 302 7.44 -7.28 7.97
CA ALA A 302 6.00 -7.54 7.88
C ALA A 302 5.56 -8.63 8.87
N ALA A 303 6.36 -9.68 9.04
CA ALA A 303 6.14 -10.74 10.03
C ALA A 303 6.23 -10.21 11.47
N ASP A 304 7.30 -9.46 11.80
CA ASP A 304 7.51 -8.85 13.12
C ASP A 304 6.35 -7.90 13.49
N ARG A 305 5.85 -7.15 12.49
CA ARG A 305 4.66 -6.30 12.67
C ARG A 305 3.44 -7.12 13.01
N LEU A 306 3.22 -8.26 12.34
CA LEU A 306 2.09 -9.12 12.63
C LEU A 306 2.18 -9.66 14.06
N GLU A 307 3.32 -10.20 14.47
CA GLU A 307 3.56 -10.67 15.84
C GLU A 307 3.31 -9.59 16.89
N LYS A 308 3.79 -8.36 16.62
CA LYS A 308 3.54 -7.22 17.50
C LYS A 308 2.05 -6.96 17.67
N LEU A 309 1.28 -6.96 16.59
CA LEU A 309 -0.18 -6.73 16.63
C LEU A 309 -0.94 -7.86 17.34
N VAL A 310 -0.45 -9.09 17.24
CA VAL A 310 -0.97 -10.23 18.02
C VAL A 310 -0.74 -10.02 19.51
N ARG A 311 0.45 -9.58 19.91
CA ARG A 311 0.76 -9.26 21.32
C ARG A 311 -0.12 -8.11 21.83
N GLU A 312 -0.30 -7.06 21.03
CA GLU A 312 -1.12 -5.89 21.35
C GLU A 312 -2.63 -6.15 21.30
N SER A 313 -3.07 -7.31 20.75
CA SER A 313 -4.48 -7.67 20.58
C SER A 313 -5.28 -6.67 19.73
N ASP A 314 -4.62 -6.02 18.76
CA ASP A 314 -5.28 -5.14 17.78
C ASP A 314 -5.69 -5.95 16.54
N PHE A 315 -6.82 -6.64 16.66
CA PHE A 315 -7.35 -7.54 15.63
C PHE A 315 -7.75 -6.82 14.33
N THR A 316 -8.07 -5.52 14.40
CA THR A 316 -8.44 -4.75 13.21
C THR A 316 -7.22 -4.44 12.34
N LYS A 317 -6.11 -4.00 12.95
CA LYS A 317 -4.85 -3.80 12.22
C LYS A 317 -4.19 -5.11 11.84
N LEU A 318 -4.40 -6.16 12.64
CA LEU A 318 -3.91 -7.52 12.35
C LEU A 318 -4.43 -8.03 11.00
N ALA A 319 -5.72 -7.85 10.71
CA ALA A 319 -6.31 -8.26 9.44
C ALA A 319 -5.61 -7.63 8.22
N ARG A 320 -5.32 -6.33 8.31
CA ARG A 320 -4.58 -5.62 7.25
C ARG A 320 -3.12 -6.07 7.16
N ALA A 321 -2.45 -6.25 8.29
CA ALA A 321 -1.07 -6.74 8.30
C ALA A 321 -0.94 -8.16 7.73
N ALA A 322 -1.92 -9.04 7.97
CA ALA A 322 -1.96 -10.37 7.37
C ALA A 322 -2.18 -10.30 5.85
N ALA A 323 -3.02 -9.37 5.37
CA ALA A 323 -3.17 -9.10 3.93
C ALA A 323 -1.87 -8.58 3.31
N ASP A 324 -1.18 -7.64 3.97
CA ASP A 324 0.09 -7.08 3.52
C ASP A 324 1.15 -8.17 3.38
N LEU A 325 1.17 -9.15 4.29
CA LEU A 325 2.06 -10.31 4.22
C LEU A 325 1.66 -11.25 3.07
N GLN A 326 0.37 -11.57 2.92
CA GLN A 326 -0.11 -12.43 1.83
C GLN A 326 0.23 -11.87 0.45
N PHE A 327 0.06 -10.56 0.24
CA PHE A 327 0.30 -9.88 -1.04
C PHE A 327 1.67 -9.18 -1.09
N HIS A 328 2.60 -9.57 -0.23
CA HIS A 328 3.92 -8.96 -0.22
C HIS A 328 4.61 -9.22 -1.56
N GLN A 329 5.15 -8.18 -2.20
CA GLN A 329 5.74 -8.29 -3.54
C GLN A 329 6.82 -9.38 -3.62
N LEU A 330 7.63 -9.50 -2.58
CA LEU A 330 8.70 -10.51 -2.47
C LEU A 330 8.22 -11.94 -2.25
N LEU A 331 6.94 -12.15 -1.94
CA LEU A 331 6.32 -13.47 -1.77
C LEU A 331 5.48 -13.88 -2.99
N LEU A 332 5.33 -13.00 -3.99
CA LEU A 332 4.56 -13.29 -5.19
C LEU A 332 5.38 -14.14 -6.18
N PRO A 333 4.79 -15.22 -6.73
CA PRO A 333 5.50 -16.15 -7.61
C PRO A 333 6.01 -15.53 -8.91
N GLN A 334 5.45 -14.40 -9.35
CA GLN A 334 5.85 -13.73 -10.60
C GLN A 334 7.26 -13.12 -10.58
N ILE A 335 7.86 -12.94 -9.40
CA ILE A 335 9.22 -12.37 -9.24
C ILE A 335 10.23 -13.48 -8.92
N TYR A 336 9.79 -14.72 -8.75
CA TYR A 336 10.66 -15.84 -8.41
C TYR A 336 11.43 -16.33 -9.63
N ILE A 337 12.76 -16.25 -9.54
CA ILE A 337 13.68 -16.97 -10.43
C ILE A 337 13.99 -18.29 -9.72
N PRO A 338 13.70 -19.46 -10.32
CA PRO A 338 13.95 -20.73 -9.67
C PRO A 338 15.45 -20.91 -9.40
N TRP A 339 15.77 -21.64 -8.32
CA TRP A 339 17.14 -21.69 -7.79
C TRP A 339 18.15 -22.23 -8.81
N ASP A 340 17.72 -23.16 -9.66
CA ASP A 340 18.47 -23.65 -10.80
C ASP A 340 18.82 -22.52 -11.79
N GLN A 341 17.86 -21.68 -12.14
CA GLN A 341 18.05 -20.54 -13.02
C GLN A 341 18.85 -19.42 -12.36
N ALA A 342 18.72 -19.22 -11.04
CA ALA A 342 19.57 -18.31 -10.28
C ALA A 342 21.03 -18.79 -10.28
N VAL A 343 21.27 -20.08 -10.02
CA VAL A 343 22.62 -20.68 -10.07
C VAL A 343 23.22 -20.60 -11.46
N VAL A 344 22.43 -20.90 -12.51
CA VAL A 344 22.87 -20.75 -13.91
C VAL A 344 23.19 -19.30 -14.23
N ASN A 345 22.36 -18.34 -13.81
CA ASN A 345 22.61 -16.92 -14.01
C ASN A 345 23.86 -16.46 -13.24
N HIS A 346 24.03 -16.88 -11.99
CA HIS A 346 25.19 -16.55 -11.17
C HIS A 346 26.48 -17.15 -11.76
N LEU A 347 26.46 -18.40 -12.24
CA LEU A 347 27.57 -19.05 -12.94
C LEU A 347 27.89 -18.35 -14.27
N SER A 348 26.87 -17.97 -15.03
CA SER A 348 27.02 -17.25 -16.31
C SER A 348 27.63 -15.87 -16.09
N ILE A 349 27.30 -15.19 -14.99
CA ILE A 349 27.92 -13.91 -14.61
C ILE A 349 29.36 -14.10 -14.08
N LEU A 350 29.66 -15.23 -13.41
CA LEU A 350 30.99 -15.52 -12.87
C LEU A 350 32.00 -15.99 -13.93
N MET A 351 31.55 -16.60 -15.03
CA MET A 351 32.43 -17.08 -16.10
C MET A 351 33.31 -15.97 -16.73
N PRO A 352 32.76 -14.80 -17.11
CA PRO A 352 33.56 -13.67 -17.59
C PRO A 352 34.56 -13.17 -16.54
N VAL A 353 34.19 -13.18 -15.27
CA VAL A 353 35.06 -12.76 -14.15
C VAL A 353 36.24 -13.70 -13.99
N TYR A 354 36.00 -15.00 -14.09
CA TYR A 354 37.08 -15.99 -14.11
C TYR A 354 38.03 -15.76 -15.29
N GLY A 355 37.50 -15.44 -16.48
CA GLY A 355 38.30 -15.06 -17.65
C GLY A 355 39.15 -13.80 -17.41
N VAL A 356 38.57 -12.77 -16.81
CA VAL A 356 39.24 -11.50 -16.50
C VAL A 356 40.33 -11.68 -15.43
N ILE A 357 40.07 -12.44 -14.36
CA ILE A 357 41.06 -12.73 -13.31
C ILE A 357 42.22 -13.57 -13.86
N THR A 358 41.94 -14.60 -14.67
CA THR A 358 42.99 -15.43 -15.26
C THR A 358 43.86 -14.67 -16.25
N LEU A 359 43.29 -13.74 -17.02
CA LEU A 359 44.04 -12.79 -17.85
C LEU A 359 44.93 -11.87 -16.99
N ALA A 360 44.40 -11.30 -15.92
CA ALA A 360 45.16 -10.46 -14.99
C ALA A 360 46.35 -11.22 -14.38
N VAL A 361 46.15 -12.47 -13.94
CA VAL A 361 47.22 -13.33 -13.41
C VAL A 361 48.28 -13.63 -14.47
N ARG A 362 47.88 -13.90 -15.72
CA ARG A 362 48.84 -14.09 -16.83
C ARG A 362 49.65 -12.82 -17.10
N LEU A 363 49.02 -11.66 -17.13
CA LEU A 363 49.69 -10.37 -17.30
C LEU A 363 50.66 -10.05 -16.15
N ILE A 364 50.29 -10.35 -14.90
CA ILE A 364 51.18 -10.21 -13.74
C ILE A 364 52.40 -11.13 -13.89
N LYS A 365 52.19 -12.39 -14.29
CA LYS A 365 53.28 -13.37 -14.48
C LYS A 365 54.22 -12.95 -15.61
N GLU A 366 53.68 -12.43 -16.71
CA GLU A 366 54.48 -11.88 -17.81
C GLU A 366 55.25 -10.63 -17.40
N ASN A 367 54.61 -9.67 -16.72
CA ASN A 367 55.28 -8.47 -16.21
C ASN A 367 56.41 -8.83 -15.23
N ARG A 368 56.22 -9.80 -14.33
CA ARG A 368 57.29 -10.28 -13.42
C ARG A 368 58.45 -10.93 -14.16
N LYS A 369 58.16 -11.80 -15.15
CA LYS A 369 59.21 -12.41 -15.99
C LYS A 369 60.00 -11.35 -16.76
N ARG A 370 59.32 -10.32 -17.30
CA ARG A 370 59.94 -9.22 -18.03
C ARG A 370 60.82 -8.35 -17.12
N ALA A 371 60.33 -8.02 -15.91
CA ALA A 371 61.12 -7.28 -14.91
C ALA A 371 62.40 -8.04 -14.49
N GLN A 372 62.33 -9.36 -14.37
CA GLN A 372 63.50 -10.20 -14.07
C GLN A 372 64.52 -10.24 -15.24
N VAL A 373 64.05 -10.24 -16.49
CA VAL A 373 64.94 -10.18 -17.67
C VAL A 373 65.65 -8.84 -17.76
N VAL A 374 64.95 -7.73 -17.49
CA VAL A 374 65.53 -6.36 -17.48
C VAL A 374 66.51 -6.15 -16.32
N GLN A 375 66.34 -6.83 -15.18
CA GLN A 375 67.31 -6.80 -14.07
C GLN A 375 68.57 -7.65 -14.32
N ASN A 376 68.48 -8.65 -15.21
CA ASN A 376 69.58 -9.57 -15.52
C ASN A 376 70.30 -9.25 -16.84
N SER A 377 69.86 -8.23 -17.58
CA SER A 377 70.53 -7.62 -18.73
C SER A 377 71.26 -6.35 -18.31
#